data_AF-A0AAC8YEA7-F1
#
_entry.id   AF-A0AAC8YEA7-F1
#
_cell.length_a   1.000
_cell.length_b   1.000
_cell.length_c   1.000
_cell.angle_alpha   90.00
_cell.angle_beta   90.00
_cell.angle_gamma   90.00
#
_symmetry.space_group_name_H-M   'P 1'
#
loop_
_entity.id
_entity.type
_entity.pdbx_description
1 polymer ?
#
loop_
_entity_poly.entity_id
_entity_poly.type
_entity_poly.pdbx_seq_one_letter_code
_entity_poly.pdbx_strand_id
1 'polypeptide(L)'
;MAYYGVGDGWCFSSGGFAGHVKLMFINGATLLDPVPPVTPTGMSRATRGVELASVEDLDEQQTAIWMRQITSVPGIGGKKN
;
A
#
# COMPACT_ATOMS: atom_id res chain seq x y z
N MET A 1 8.79 8.57 0.96
CA MET A 1 8.04 7.32 1.17
C MET A 1 9.02 6.23 1.54
N ALA A 2 8.81 5.54 2.66
CA ALA A 2 9.51 4.32 3.01
C ALA A 2 8.78 3.12 2.38
N TYR A 3 9.51 2.15 1.84
CA TYR A 3 8.97 0.95 1.20
C TYR A 3 9.18 -0.26 2.11
N TYR A 4 8.16 -1.12 2.16
CA TYR A 4 8.09 -2.29 3.03
C TYR A 4 7.72 -3.53 2.22
N GLY A 5 8.19 -4.68 2.68
CA GLY A 5 8.09 -5.95 1.98
C GLY A 5 8.17 -7.12 2.95
N VAL A 6 7.64 -8.27 2.56
CA VAL A 6 7.79 -9.53 3.27
C VAL A 6 8.41 -10.53 2.32
N GLY A 7 9.65 -10.97 2.60
CA GLY A 7 10.41 -11.85 1.71
C GLY A 7 10.88 -11.14 0.44
N ASP A 8 10.32 -11.55 -0.70
CA ASP A 8 10.84 -11.22 -2.04
C ASP A 8 10.38 -9.85 -2.55
N GLY A 9 10.83 -8.78 -1.89
CA GLY A 9 10.69 -7.41 -2.39
C GLY A 9 9.55 -6.62 -1.76
N TRP A 10 9.31 -5.43 -2.30
CA TRP A 10 8.41 -4.43 -1.73
C TRP A 10 6.96 -4.68 -2.14
N CYS A 11 6.03 -4.56 -1.20
CA CYS A 11 4.60 -4.73 -1.43
C CYS A 11 3.79 -3.47 -1.10
N PHE A 12 4.25 -2.63 -0.17
CA PHE A 12 3.61 -1.35 0.15
C PHE A 12 4.62 -0.27 0.57
N SER A 13 4.14 0.96 0.73
CA SER A 13 4.92 2.09 1.22
C SER A 13 4.10 3.01 2.11
N SER A 14 4.76 3.68 3.05
CA SER A 14 4.15 4.72 3.89
C SER A 14 5.00 6.00 3.94
N GLY A 15 4.37 7.14 4.19
CA GLY A 15 5.09 8.40 4.34
C GLY A 15 4.21 9.58 4.69
N GLY A 16 4.75 10.47 5.53
CA GLY A 16 4.11 11.71 5.94
C GLY A 16 4.26 12.82 4.89
N PHE A 17 3.19 13.57 4.71
CA PHE A 17 3.09 14.78 3.91
C PHE A 17 2.46 15.88 4.76
N ALA A 18 2.45 17.11 4.26
CA ALA A 18 1.75 18.20 4.93
C ALA A 18 0.26 17.84 5.09
N GLY A 19 -0.17 17.62 6.34
CA GLY A 19 -1.56 17.36 6.72
C GLY A 19 -2.07 15.93 6.54
N HIS A 20 -1.26 14.97 6.08
CA HIS A 20 -1.71 13.58 5.94
C HIS A 20 -0.56 12.57 5.86
N VAL A 21 -0.86 11.30 6.14
CA VAL A 21 -0.01 10.15 5.86
C VAL A 21 -0.56 9.39 4.66
N LYS A 22 0.31 9.03 3.72
CA LYS A 22 -0.04 8.11 2.63
C LYS A 22 0.31 6.69 3.03
N LEU A 23 -0.64 5.78 2.84
CA LEU A 23 -0.41 4.33 2.85
C LEU A 23 -0.74 3.79 1.47
N MET A 24 0.28 3.33 0.74
CA MET A 24 0.18 3.00 -0.68
C MET A 24 0.63 1.56 -0.96
N PHE A 25 -0.20 0.79 -1.64
CA PHE A 25 0.00 -0.60 -2.00
C PHE A 25 0.39 -0.75 -3.47
N ILE A 26 1.52 -1.41 -3.73
CA ILE A 26 2.04 -1.63 -5.08
C ILE A 26 1.15 -2.65 -5.78
N ASN A 27 0.72 -2.35 -7.01
CA ASN A 27 -0.25 -3.17 -7.75
C ASN A 27 -1.60 -3.38 -7.01
N GLY A 28 -1.95 -2.48 -6.07
CA GLY A 28 -3.17 -2.58 -5.27
C GLY A 28 -4.46 -2.60 -6.09
N ALA A 29 -4.46 -2.03 -7.31
CA ALA A 29 -5.62 -2.09 -8.21
C ALA A 29 -5.99 -3.51 -8.65
N THR A 30 -5.06 -4.47 -8.60
CA THR A 30 -5.28 -5.86 -9.05
C THR A 30 -5.17 -6.87 -7.93
N LEU A 31 -4.49 -6.53 -6.83
CA LEU A 31 -4.18 -7.46 -5.74
C LEU A 31 -5.10 -7.32 -4.53
N LEU A 32 -5.87 -6.23 -4.44
CA LEU A 32 -6.68 -5.91 -3.27
C LEU A 32 -8.17 -5.93 -3.58
N ASP A 33 -8.94 -6.52 -2.67
CA ASP A 33 -10.40 -6.57 -2.72
C ASP A 33 -10.97 -6.33 -1.31
N PRO A 34 -11.65 -5.20 -1.04
CA PRO A 34 -11.94 -4.12 -2.00
C PRO A 34 -10.69 -3.36 -2.43
N VAL A 35 -10.75 -2.72 -3.60
CA VAL A 35 -9.67 -1.85 -4.09
C VAL A 35 -9.63 -0.56 -3.27
N PRO A 36 -8.47 -0.14 -2.71
CA PRO A 36 -8.38 1.13 -2.01
C PRO A 36 -8.71 2.32 -2.93
N PRO A 37 -9.37 3.37 -2.42
CA PRO A 37 -10.00 4.39 -3.28
C PRO A 37 -9.01 5.37 -3.92
N VAL A 38 -7.84 5.60 -3.31
CA VAL A 38 -6.92 6.65 -3.79
C VAL A 38 -6.01 6.12 -4.90
N THR A 39 -5.97 6.86 -6.01
CA THR A 39 -4.92 6.72 -7.04
C THR A 39 -3.86 7.81 -6.80
N PRO A 40 -2.63 7.44 -6.42
CA PRO A 40 -1.59 8.42 -6.09
C PRO A 40 -0.98 9.09 -7.34
N THR A 41 -0.69 10.39 -7.23
CA THR A 41 0.12 11.13 -8.21
C THR A 41 1.60 10.79 -8.04
N GLY A 42 2.32 10.57 -9.16
CA GLY A 42 3.76 10.31 -9.15
C GLY A 42 4.16 8.87 -8.81
N MET A 43 3.22 7.94 -8.76
CA MET A 43 3.47 6.49 -8.61
C MET A 43 2.88 5.71 -9.80
N SER A 44 3.13 4.39 -9.84
CA SER A 44 2.58 3.50 -10.89
C SER A 44 1.04 3.58 -10.95
N ARG A 45 0.48 3.48 -12.16
CA ARG A 45 -0.98 3.50 -12.41
C ARG A 45 -1.76 2.42 -11.66
N ALA A 46 -1.11 1.31 -11.32
CA ALA A 46 -1.72 0.21 -10.58
C ALA A 46 -1.65 0.39 -9.05
N THR A 47 -0.91 1.40 -8.55
CA THR A 47 -0.82 1.68 -7.12
C THR A 47 -2.15 2.19 -6.61
N ARG A 48 -2.58 1.70 -5.45
CA ARG A 48 -3.78 2.17 -4.74
C ARG A 48 -3.46 2.35 -3.27
N GLY A 49 -4.21 3.21 -2.59
CA GLY A 49 -4.00 3.41 -1.17
C GLY A 49 -5.06 4.26 -0.50
N VAL A 50 -4.65 4.83 0.63
CA VAL A 50 -5.43 5.78 1.42
C VAL A 50 -4.54 6.95 1.86
N GLU A 51 -5.17 8.08 2.11
CA GLU A 51 -4.55 9.26 2.70
C GLU A 51 -5.29 9.54 4.01
N LEU A 52 -4.55 9.56 5.12
CA LEU A 52 -5.09 9.64 6.47
C LEU A 52 -4.67 10.98 7.06
N ALA A 53 -5.62 11.84 7.42
CA ALA A 53 -5.31 13.13 8.06
C ALA A 53 -4.91 12.92 9.54
N SER A 54 -5.50 11.91 10.18
CA SER A 54 -5.18 11.48 11.54
C SER A 54 -5.34 9.97 11.74
N VAL A 55 -5.10 9.49 12.96
CA VAL A 55 -5.25 8.07 13.31
C VAL A 55 -6.72 7.64 13.28
N GLU A 56 -7.64 8.55 13.57
CA GLU A 56 -9.08 8.30 13.57
C GLU A 56 -9.64 7.99 12.18
N ASP A 57 -8.95 8.41 11.10
CA ASP A 57 -9.31 8.09 9.72
C ASP A 57 -8.93 6.65 9.33
N LEU A 58 -8.12 5.96 10.15
CA LEU A 58 -7.64 4.62 9.86
C LEU A 58 -8.74 3.58 10.15
N ASP A 59 -9.31 3.02 9.09
CA ASP A 59 -10.05 1.76 9.20
C ASP A 59 -9.06 0.61 9.41
N GLU A 60 -8.84 0.23 10.67
CA GLU A 60 -7.91 -0.84 11.05
C GLU A 60 -8.30 -2.20 10.46
N GLN A 61 -9.60 -2.51 10.41
CA GLN A 61 -10.08 -3.80 9.92
C GLN A 61 -9.83 -3.93 8.41
N GLN A 62 -10.21 -2.90 7.65
CA GLN A 62 -9.99 -2.85 6.22
C GLN A 62 -8.50 -2.81 5.88
N THR A 63 -7.70 -2.07 6.63
CA THR A 63 -6.25 -2.00 6.45
C THR A 63 -5.59 -3.35 6.70
N ALA A 64 -6.02 -4.08 7.75
CA ALA A 64 -5.51 -5.42 8.03
C ALA A 64 -5.85 -6.41 6.90
N ILE A 65 -7.04 -6.30 6.29
CA ILE A 65 -7.41 -7.11 5.11
C ILE A 65 -6.45 -6.83 3.95
N TRP A 66 -6.20 -5.55 3.63
CA TRP A 66 -5.26 -5.19 2.57
C TRP A 66 -3.84 -5.67 2.84
N MET A 67 -3.36 -5.57 4.09
CA MET A 67 -2.04 -6.05 4.47
C MET A 67 -1.91 -7.57 4.27
N ARG A 68 -2.93 -8.35 4.62
CA ARG A 68 -2.94 -9.80 4.38
C ARG A 68 -2.93 -10.13 2.89
N GLN A 69 -3.73 -9.42 2.10
CA GLN A 69 -3.79 -9.63 0.66
C GLN A 69 -2.46 -9.28 -0.02
N ILE A 70 -1.90 -8.10 0.26
CA ILE A 70 -0.70 -7.62 -0.42
C ILE A 70 0.56 -8.43 -0.08
N THR A 71 0.59 -9.05 1.10
CA THR A 71 1.71 -9.89 1.56
C THR A 71 1.55 -11.36 1.14
N SER A 72 0.41 -11.75 0.56
CA SER A 72 0.17 -13.11 0.08
C SER A 72 0.76 -13.41 -1.30
N VAL A 73 1.34 -12.39 -1.96
CA VAL A 73 2.02 -12.52 -3.25
C VAL A 73 3.44 -11.96 -3.17
N PRO A 74 4.37 -12.41 -4.05
CA PRO A 74 5.72 -11.84 -4.10
C PRO A 74 5.68 -10.33 -4.35
N GLY A 75 6.54 -9.60 -3.63
CA GLY A 75 6.74 -8.17 -3.84
C GLY A 75 7.52 -7.87 -5.13
N ILE A 76 7.78 -6.59 -5.36
CA ILE A 76 8.60 -6.14 -6.50
C ILE A 76 10.04 -5.85 -6.07
N GLY A 77 10.99 -6.02 -6.99
CA GLY A 77 12.41 -5.70 -6.72
C GLY A 77 13.14 -6.69 -5.81
N GLY A 78 12.49 -7.80 -5.43
CA GLY A 78 13.16 -8.93 -4.79
C GLY A 78 14.17 -9.59 -5.72
N LYS A 79 15.19 -10.25 -5.15
CA LYS A 79 16.13 -11.05 -5.94
C LYS A 79 15.39 -12.24 -6.53
N LYS A 80 15.49 -12.43 -7.85
CA LYS A 80 15.07 -13.68 -8.49
C LYS A 80 16.20 -14.69 -8.27
N ASN A 81 15.94 -15.74 -7.51
CA ASN A 81 16.79 -16.92 -7.47
C ASN A 81 16.51 -17.81 -8.68
#